data_AF-A0A085BIA6-F1
#
_entry.id   AF-A0A085BIA6-F1
#
_cell.length_a   1.000
_cell.length_b   1.000
_cell.length_c   1.000
_cell.angle_alpha   90.00
_cell.angle_beta   90.00
_cell.angle_gamma   90.00
#
_symmetry.space_group_name_H-M   'P 1'
#
loop_
_entity.id
_entity.type
_entity.pdbx_description
1 polymer ?
#
loop_
_entity_poly.entity_id
_entity_poly.type
_entity_poly.pdbx_seq_one_letter_code
_entity_poly.pdbx_strand_id
1 'polypeptide(L)'
;MFLFIFQACEKKIENQSKINSTQKNSDVEKTPTEFKSLLRPNENIELGKIYTDTVNFVDFMDYTDDYYFVVKKNKDTMHLIFNKDNPNFTRGNKLEIKWKMDSLRPAGDPDFLDYQEFLISSKKLSNEISKRDFSKIKNQSFVISCGTGCAMTHNIKKVEEINPKSIKVTFEIDTYIDQEQTETFDEIYTFYYDNAKVLKKITREGETENVLDNLMGSAKQSFEEFAVKLVN
;
A
#
# COMPACT_ATOMS: atom_id res chain seq x y z
N MET A 1 -60.30 25.46 -17.03
CA MET A 1 -59.61 25.92 -18.25
C MET A 1 -59.94 27.40 -18.42
N PHE A 2 -59.09 28.28 -17.89
CA PHE A 2 -59.21 29.73 -18.01
C PHE A 2 -58.01 30.21 -18.82
N LEU A 3 -58.24 30.66 -20.06
CA LEU A 3 -57.27 31.40 -20.85
C LEU A 3 -57.53 32.89 -20.63
N PHE A 4 -56.58 33.58 -20.01
CA PHE A 4 -56.48 35.04 -20.06
C PHE A 4 -55.24 35.40 -20.87
N ILE A 5 -55.48 36.13 -21.96
CA ILE A 5 -54.48 36.67 -22.87
C ILE A 5 -54.08 38.03 -22.32
N PHE A 6 -52.80 38.22 -21.98
CA PHE A 6 -52.24 39.55 -21.73
C PHE A 6 -51.43 39.98 -22.95
N GLN A 7 -51.86 41.09 -23.55
CA GLN A 7 -51.14 41.84 -24.57
C GLN A 7 -49.90 42.52 -23.94
N ALA A 8 -48.75 42.33 -24.57
CA ALA A 8 -47.51 43.04 -24.27
C ALA A 8 -47.49 44.41 -24.96
N CYS A 9 -47.09 45.45 -24.22
CA CYS A 9 -46.91 46.81 -24.71
C CYS A 9 -45.43 47.02 -25.09
N GLU A 10 -45.18 47.54 -26.28
CA GLU A 10 -43.86 47.84 -26.84
C GLU A 10 -43.10 48.90 -26.02
N LYS A 11 -41.79 48.72 -25.89
CA LYS A 11 -40.87 49.83 -25.56
C LYS A 11 -39.70 49.85 -26.54
N LYS A 12 -39.57 51.01 -27.18
CA LYS A 12 -38.62 51.41 -28.24
C LYS A 12 -37.16 51.10 -27.92
N ILE A 13 -36.46 50.69 -28.97
CA ILE A 13 -35.00 50.80 -29.14
C ILE A 13 -34.68 52.22 -29.59
N GLU A 14 -33.71 52.86 -28.94
CA GLU A 14 -32.87 53.88 -29.58
C GLU A 14 -31.42 53.68 -29.12
N ASN A 15 -30.55 53.59 -30.12
CA ASN A 15 -29.14 53.30 -30.04
C ASN A 15 -28.41 54.62 -30.33
N GLN A 16 -27.49 55.04 -29.46
CA GLN A 16 -26.13 55.49 -29.83
C GLN A 16 -25.38 56.14 -28.66
N SER A 17 -24.26 55.49 -28.31
CA SER A 17 -22.92 56.08 -28.17
C SER A 17 -22.76 57.31 -27.25
N LYS A 18 -22.13 57.07 -26.08
CA LYS A 18 -20.86 57.74 -25.78
C LYS A 18 -20.01 56.92 -24.81
N ILE A 19 -18.83 56.60 -25.33
CA ILE A 19 -17.64 56.02 -24.71
C ILE A 19 -17.31 56.75 -23.40
N ASN A 20 -17.12 56.00 -22.33
CA ASN A 20 -16.11 56.31 -21.32
C ASN A 20 -15.34 55.02 -21.02
N SER A 21 -14.16 54.98 -21.64
CA SER A 21 -13.12 53.99 -21.46
C SER A 21 -12.63 54.02 -20.01
N THR A 22 -13.13 53.12 -19.17
CA THR A 22 -12.37 52.70 -17.99
C THR A 22 -11.35 51.69 -18.50
N GLN A 23 -10.09 52.13 -18.56
CA GLN A 23 -8.95 51.27 -18.86
C GLN A 23 -9.01 50.04 -17.96
N LYS A 24 -9.39 48.89 -18.55
CA LYS A 24 -9.07 47.59 -17.98
C LYS A 24 -7.56 47.50 -18.11
N ASN A 25 -6.84 47.80 -17.03
CA ASN A 25 -5.44 47.44 -16.91
C ASN A 25 -5.38 45.94 -17.17
N SER A 26 -4.91 45.56 -18.36
CA SER A 26 -4.36 44.23 -18.57
C SER A 26 -3.03 44.24 -17.83
N ASP A 27 -3.09 44.09 -16.50
CA ASP A 27 -1.97 43.53 -15.79
C ASP A 27 -1.76 42.17 -16.44
N VAL A 28 -0.71 42.07 -17.24
CA VAL A 28 -0.19 40.79 -17.72
C VAL A 28 0.12 40.03 -16.45
N GLU A 29 -0.78 39.15 -16.05
CA GLU A 29 -0.62 38.27 -14.90
C GLU A 29 0.66 37.49 -15.17
N LYS A 30 1.75 37.91 -14.52
CA LYS A 30 3.05 37.29 -14.70
C LYS A 30 2.87 35.87 -14.18
N THR A 31 3.00 34.90 -15.08
CA THR A 31 2.99 33.48 -14.71
C THR A 31 4.00 33.28 -13.59
N PRO A 32 3.58 32.74 -12.42
CA PRO A 32 4.51 32.48 -11.34
C PRO A 32 5.66 31.60 -11.84
N THR A 33 6.89 32.02 -11.56
CA THR A 33 8.10 31.29 -11.98
C THR A 33 8.68 30.43 -10.87
N GLU A 34 8.22 30.61 -9.64
CA GLU A 34 8.71 29.91 -8.45
C GLU A 34 7.56 29.33 -7.63
N PHE A 35 7.58 28.01 -7.45
CA PHE A 35 6.58 27.27 -6.68
C PHE A 35 7.22 26.63 -5.44
N LYS A 36 6.39 26.30 -4.45
CA LYS A 36 6.79 25.56 -3.25
C LYS A 36 6.07 24.24 -3.19
N SER A 37 6.72 23.22 -2.64
CA SER A 37 6.11 21.91 -2.39
C SER A 37 6.59 21.34 -1.06
N LEU A 38 5.70 20.66 -0.33
CA LEU A 38 6.08 19.94 0.89
C LEU A 38 7.00 18.74 0.60
N LEU A 39 7.09 18.28 -0.66
CA LEU A 39 8.08 17.28 -1.05
C LEU A 39 9.50 17.84 -0.94
N ARG A 40 9.68 19.15 -1.15
CA ARG A 40 10.99 19.81 -1.18
C ARG A 40 10.89 21.22 -0.56
N PRO A 41 10.70 21.32 0.76
CA PRO A 41 10.44 22.60 1.42
C PRO A 41 11.60 23.60 1.31
N ASN A 42 12.82 23.10 1.09
CA ASN A 42 14.04 23.90 1.03
C ASN A 42 14.46 24.24 -0.42
N GLU A 43 13.64 23.91 -1.42
CA GLU A 43 13.93 24.16 -2.83
C GLU A 43 12.81 24.97 -3.49
N ASN A 44 13.16 25.75 -4.51
CA ASN A 44 12.19 26.32 -5.41
C ASN A 44 11.84 25.30 -6.48
N ILE A 45 10.55 25.18 -6.77
CA ILE A 45 10.01 24.28 -7.78
C ILE A 45 9.72 25.08 -9.04
N GLU A 46 10.28 24.65 -10.15
CA GLU A 46 10.00 25.13 -11.50
C GLU A 46 8.79 24.39 -12.12
N LEU A 47 7.95 25.12 -12.87
CA LEU A 47 6.81 24.56 -13.59
C LEU A 47 7.28 23.56 -14.66
N GLY A 48 6.61 22.41 -14.75
CA GLY A 48 6.85 21.38 -15.76
C GLY A 48 8.12 20.53 -15.57
N LYS A 49 9.06 20.96 -14.73
CA LYS A 49 10.27 20.20 -14.40
C LYS A 49 9.92 18.94 -13.63
N ILE A 50 10.55 17.82 -14.00
CA ILE A 50 10.35 16.53 -13.35
C ILE A 50 11.33 16.38 -12.18
N TYR A 51 10.78 16.10 -11.01
CA TYR A 51 11.51 15.82 -9.78
C TYR A 51 11.35 14.35 -9.40
N THR A 52 12.35 13.83 -8.70
CA THR A 52 12.33 12.48 -8.14
C THR A 52 12.41 12.57 -6.63
N ASP A 53 11.53 11.87 -5.92
CA ASP A 53 11.48 11.88 -4.47
C ASP A 53 11.13 10.51 -3.90
N THR A 54 11.61 10.24 -2.69
CA THR A 54 11.23 9.04 -1.93
C THR A 54 10.16 9.38 -0.91
N VAL A 55 9.07 8.61 -0.92
CA VAL A 55 7.88 8.84 -0.07
C VAL A 55 7.32 7.52 0.45
N ASN A 56 6.41 7.59 1.41
CA ASN A 56 5.61 6.45 1.84
C ASN A 56 4.18 6.58 1.30
N PHE A 57 3.68 5.53 0.65
CA PHE A 57 2.30 5.48 0.19
C PHE A 57 1.33 5.48 1.37
N VAL A 58 0.24 6.24 1.26
CA VAL A 58 -0.82 6.28 2.27
C VAL A 58 -2.08 5.63 1.71
N ASP A 59 -2.66 6.21 0.66
CA ASP A 59 -3.91 5.77 0.05
C ASP A 59 -4.15 6.42 -1.33
N PHE A 60 -5.25 6.06 -1.98
CA PHE A 60 -5.83 6.78 -3.09
C PHE A 60 -7.12 7.49 -2.64
N MET A 61 -7.38 8.70 -3.16
CA MET A 61 -8.67 9.38 -2.99
C MET A 61 -9.29 9.64 -4.36
N ASP A 62 -10.54 9.18 -4.54
CA ASP A 62 -11.27 9.21 -5.82
C ASP A 62 -12.69 9.78 -5.72
N TYR A 63 -13.04 10.38 -4.57
CA TYR A 63 -14.34 11.01 -4.31
C TYR A 63 -14.38 12.50 -4.66
N THR A 64 -13.36 12.99 -5.37
CA THR A 64 -13.21 14.37 -5.84
C THR A 64 -13.21 14.40 -7.38
N ASP A 65 -13.23 15.60 -7.96
CA ASP A 65 -13.19 15.76 -9.43
C ASP A 65 -11.87 15.24 -10.04
N ASP A 66 -10.79 15.30 -9.27
CA ASP A 66 -9.48 14.72 -9.59
C ASP A 66 -9.20 13.45 -8.78
N TYR A 67 -8.32 12.58 -9.30
CA TYR A 67 -7.79 11.44 -8.56
C TYR A 67 -6.52 11.83 -7.81
N TYR A 68 -6.47 11.57 -6.51
CA TYR A 68 -5.33 11.90 -5.66
C TYR A 68 -4.54 10.69 -5.18
N PHE A 69 -3.22 10.78 -5.35
CA PHE A 69 -2.21 9.88 -4.83
C PHE A 69 -1.70 10.44 -3.49
N VAL A 70 -2.12 9.83 -2.38
CA VAL A 70 -1.79 10.33 -1.04
C VAL A 70 -0.47 9.71 -0.58
N VAL A 71 0.49 10.57 -0.27
CA VAL A 71 1.81 10.18 0.18
C VAL A 71 2.22 10.93 1.44
N LYS A 72 3.14 10.30 2.18
CA LYS A 72 3.77 10.90 3.35
C LYS A 72 5.27 11.04 3.11
N LYS A 73 5.80 12.24 3.31
CA LYS A 73 7.23 12.51 3.35
C LYS A 73 7.55 13.21 4.68
N ASN A 74 8.49 12.67 5.44
CA ASN A 74 8.78 13.14 6.80
C ASN A 74 7.52 13.15 7.69
N LYS A 75 7.11 14.32 8.20
CA LYS A 75 5.90 14.50 9.02
C LYS A 75 4.69 14.94 8.19
N ASP A 76 4.90 15.28 6.93
CA ASP A 76 3.90 15.92 6.07
C ASP A 76 3.19 14.90 5.19
N THR A 77 1.88 15.09 5.04
CA THR A 77 1.03 14.32 4.14
C THR A 77 0.60 15.23 3.01
N MET A 78 0.62 14.72 1.78
CA MET A 78 0.27 15.51 0.60
C MET A 78 -0.34 14.67 -0.49
N HIS A 79 -1.01 15.35 -1.41
CA HIS A 79 -1.76 14.76 -2.50
C HIS A 79 -1.10 15.15 -3.82
N LEU A 80 -0.93 14.17 -4.70
CA LEU A 80 -0.53 14.40 -6.07
C LEU A 80 -1.67 14.00 -6.98
N ILE A 81 -2.01 14.84 -7.95
CA ILE A 81 -2.98 14.46 -8.98
C ILE A 81 -2.34 13.37 -9.84
N PHE A 82 -3.08 12.32 -10.17
CA PHE A 82 -2.56 11.24 -11.00
C PHE A 82 -3.60 10.73 -11.99
N ASN A 83 -3.14 10.17 -13.10
CA ASN A 83 -4.01 9.47 -14.03
C ASN A 83 -4.32 8.07 -13.48
N LYS A 84 -5.56 7.61 -13.66
CA LYS A 84 -6.15 6.39 -13.08
C LYS A 84 -5.57 5.06 -13.62
N ASP A 85 -4.26 4.96 -13.73
CA ASP A 85 -3.56 3.69 -13.74
C ASP A 85 -3.24 3.39 -12.28
N ASN A 86 -4.01 2.49 -11.67
CA ASN A 86 -3.89 2.16 -10.24
C ASN A 86 -2.88 1.01 -10.04
N PRO A 87 -1.59 1.29 -9.76
CA PRO A 87 -0.67 0.26 -9.28
C PRO A 87 -1.13 -0.29 -7.93
N ASN A 88 -0.99 -1.60 -7.74
CA ASN A 88 -1.27 -2.27 -6.47
C ASN A 88 -0.26 -1.87 -5.40
N PHE A 89 -0.54 -0.79 -4.66
CA PHE A 89 0.22 -0.37 -3.49
C PHE A 89 -0.52 -0.69 -2.19
N THR A 90 0.25 -0.96 -1.14
CA THR A 90 -0.27 -1.10 0.22
C THR A 90 0.25 0.06 1.06
N ARG A 91 -0.61 0.61 1.93
CA ARG A 91 -0.23 1.67 2.88
C ARG A 91 1.09 1.34 3.57
N GLY A 92 1.99 2.33 3.62
CA GLY A 92 3.34 2.21 4.16
C GLY A 92 4.39 1.68 3.18
N ASN A 93 4.04 1.35 1.93
CA ASN A 93 5.04 1.03 0.90
C ASN A 93 5.96 2.24 0.67
N LYS A 94 7.27 2.02 0.69
CA LYS A 94 8.25 3.03 0.33
C LYS A 94 8.36 3.09 -1.19
N LEU A 95 8.12 4.27 -1.75
CA LEU A 95 8.06 4.49 -3.20
C LEU A 95 9.11 5.51 -3.61
N GLU A 96 9.66 5.31 -4.80
CA GLU A 96 10.27 6.38 -5.58
C GLU A 96 9.17 6.91 -6.50
N ILE A 97 8.92 8.22 -6.42
CA ILE A 97 7.98 8.90 -7.28
C ILE A 97 8.72 9.86 -8.20
N LYS A 98 8.24 9.96 -9.44
CA LYS A 98 8.54 11.09 -10.32
C LYS A 98 7.29 11.95 -10.39
N TRP A 99 7.47 13.26 -10.23
CA TRP A 99 6.37 14.21 -10.19
C TRP A 99 6.80 15.55 -10.79
N LYS A 100 5.83 16.40 -11.10
CA LYS A 100 6.08 17.77 -11.56
C LYS A 100 5.03 18.72 -10.98
N MET A 101 5.36 20.00 -10.87
CA MET A 101 4.34 21.04 -10.75
C MET A 101 3.73 21.29 -12.13
N ASP A 102 2.41 21.30 -12.25
CA ASP A 102 1.72 21.59 -13.51
C ASP A 102 0.50 22.48 -13.27
N SER A 103 0.02 23.12 -14.34
CA SER A 103 -1.20 23.90 -14.30
C SER A 103 -2.43 23.02 -14.19
N LEU A 104 -3.39 23.44 -13.38
CA LEU A 104 -4.71 22.84 -13.22
C LEU A 104 -5.79 23.88 -13.53
N ARG A 105 -6.83 23.48 -14.26
CA ARG A 105 -8.06 24.27 -14.42
C ARG A 105 -9.19 23.47 -13.77
N PRO A 106 -9.70 23.90 -12.60
CA PRO A 106 -10.75 23.16 -11.91
C PRO A 106 -12.01 23.00 -12.77
N ALA A 107 -12.72 21.88 -12.56
CA ALA A 107 -13.99 21.66 -13.21
C ALA A 107 -15.00 22.75 -12.79
N GLY A 108 -15.68 23.35 -13.77
CA GLY A 108 -16.69 24.39 -13.53
C GLY A 108 -16.16 25.83 -13.52
N ASP A 109 -14.85 26.05 -13.50
CA ASP A 109 -14.23 27.37 -13.67
C ASP A 109 -13.01 27.29 -14.60
N PRO A 110 -13.22 27.30 -15.93
CA PRO A 110 -12.14 27.17 -16.89
C PRO A 110 -11.23 28.40 -16.92
N ASP A 111 -11.66 29.54 -16.38
CA ASP A 111 -10.87 30.77 -16.37
C ASP A 111 -9.90 30.80 -15.19
N PHE A 112 -10.23 30.10 -14.09
CA PHE A 112 -9.34 29.94 -12.95
C PHE A 112 -8.15 29.01 -13.27
N LEU A 113 -6.94 29.54 -13.09
CA LEU A 113 -5.68 28.82 -13.28
C LEU A 113 -5.03 28.58 -11.92
N ASP A 114 -4.82 27.31 -11.59
CA ASP A 114 -4.12 26.86 -10.40
C ASP A 114 -2.87 26.04 -10.77
N TYR A 115 -2.07 25.69 -9.76
CA TYR A 115 -0.86 24.89 -9.92
C TYR A 115 -0.76 23.85 -8.82
N GLN A 116 -0.63 22.57 -9.21
CA GLN A 116 -0.60 21.45 -8.29
C GLN A 116 0.50 20.45 -8.66
N GLU A 117 0.93 19.63 -7.70
CA GLU A 117 1.77 18.48 -7.97
C GLU A 117 1.02 17.36 -8.72
N PHE A 118 1.55 16.98 -9.88
CA PHE A 118 1.10 15.83 -10.67
C PHE A 118 2.10 14.68 -10.56
N LEU A 119 1.61 13.48 -10.26
CA LEU A 119 2.37 12.25 -10.32
C LEU A 119 2.61 11.87 -11.80
N ILE A 120 3.88 11.65 -12.14
CA ILE A 120 4.30 11.17 -13.47
C ILE A 120 4.47 9.66 -13.46
N SER A 121 5.17 9.14 -12.45
CA SER A 121 5.30 7.71 -12.26
C SER A 121 5.63 7.39 -10.82
N SER A 122 5.36 6.14 -10.45
CA SER A 122 5.73 5.60 -9.16
C SER A 122 6.32 4.23 -9.34
N LYS A 123 7.40 3.96 -8.61
CA LYS A 123 8.02 2.65 -8.53
C LYS A 123 8.10 2.29 -7.07
N LYS A 124 7.59 1.10 -6.72
CA LYS A 124 7.88 0.51 -5.42
C LYS A 124 9.39 0.34 -5.32
N LEU A 125 10.01 1.11 -4.43
CA LEU A 125 11.35 0.75 -3.98
C LEU A 125 11.11 -0.54 -3.25
N SER A 126 11.64 -1.64 -3.78
CA SER A 126 11.51 -2.94 -3.15
C SER A 126 11.75 -2.72 -1.67
N ASN A 127 10.74 -3.01 -0.86
CA ASN A 127 11.06 -3.43 0.48
C ASN A 127 11.96 -4.63 0.20
N GLU A 128 13.27 -4.48 0.36
CA GLU A 128 13.93 -5.49 1.16
C GLU A 128 13.09 -5.52 2.42
N ILE A 129 12.09 -6.42 2.41
CA ILE A 129 11.52 -6.96 3.61
C ILE A 129 12.79 -7.34 4.33
N SER A 130 13.14 -6.61 5.39
CA SER A 130 14.23 -6.98 6.26
C SER A 130 14.01 -8.46 6.50
N LYS A 131 14.84 -9.32 5.87
CA LYS A 131 14.61 -10.77 5.91
C LYS A 131 14.44 -11.08 7.38
N ARG A 132 13.34 -11.73 7.75
CA ARG A 132 13.12 -12.06 9.16
C ARG A 132 14.38 -12.75 9.68
N ASP A 133 14.89 -12.24 10.78
CA ASP A 133 16.05 -12.86 11.41
C ASP A 133 15.59 -14.09 12.18
N PHE A 134 15.89 -15.26 11.62
CA PHE A 134 15.56 -16.55 12.22
C PHE A 134 16.67 -17.08 13.14
N SER A 135 17.68 -16.26 13.46
CA SER A 135 18.81 -16.67 14.34
C SER A 135 18.34 -17.23 15.68
N LYS A 136 17.30 -16.62 16.29
CA LYS A 136 16.76 -16.99 17.60
C LYS A 136 16.04 -18.34 17.63
N ILE A 137 15.60 -18.83 16.47
CA ILE A 137 14.81 -20.07 16.37
C ILE A 137 15.60 -21.23 15.77
N LYS A 138 16.80 -20.99 15.22
CA LYS A 138 17.55 -21.97 14.43
C LYS A 138 17.92 -23.26 15.16
N ASN A 139 17.92 -23.24 16.51
CA ASN A 139 18.25 -24.38 17.37
C ASN A 139 17.08 -24.79 18.28
N GLN A 140 15.86 -24.35 17.98
CA GLN A 140 14.70 -24.76 18.76
C GLN A 140 14.15 -26.09 18.25
N SER A 141 13.49 -26.80 19.14
CA SER A 141 12.71 -27.99 18.84
C SER A 141 11.44 -27.99 19.68
N PHE A 142 10.48 -28.81 19.28
CA PHE A 142 9.31 -29.12 20.10
C PHE A 142 8.98 -30.60 19.96
N VAL A 143 8.32 -31.15 20.98
CA VAL A 143 7.95 -32.56 21.04
C VAL A 143 6.44 -32.69 20.84
N ILE A 144 6.05 -33.63 20.00
CA ILE A 144 4.67 -34.08 19.84
C ILE A 144 4.58 -35.50 20.38
N SER A 145 3.64 -35.74 21.29
CA SER A 145 3.30 -37.11 21.67
C SER A 145 2.41 -37.73 20.59
N CYS A 146 2.81 -38.88 20.07
CA CYS A 146 2.06 -39.66 19.08
C CYS A 146 1.25 -40.81 19.71
N GLY A 147 1.21 -40.89 21.05
CA GLY A 147 0.49 -41.93 21.80
C GLY A 147 1.28 -42.49 22.97
N THR A 148 0.77 -43.54 23.60
CA THR A 148 1.47 -44.25 24.70
C THR A 148 2.81 -44.79 24.21
N GLY A 149 3.89 -44.33 24.83
CA GLY A 149 5.26 -44.75 24.49
C GLY A 149 5.84 -44.10 23.22
N CYS A 150 5.08 -43.25 22.52
CA CYS A 150 5.49 -42.66 21.25
C CYS A 150 5.69 -41.14 21.37
N ALA A 151 6.85 -40.65 20.91
CA ALA A 151 7.12 -39.21 20.80
C ALA A 151 7.86 -38.87 19.50
N MET A 152 7.57 -37.72 18.93
CA MET A 152 8.25 -37.16 17.76
C MET A 152 8.83 -35.79 18.11
N THR A 153 10.15 -35.68 18.02
CA THR A 153 10.87 -34.41 18.25
C THR A 153 11.08 -33.73 16.91
N HIS A 154 10.51 -32.54 16.75
CA HIS A 154 10.67 -31.71 15.55
C HIS A 154 11.82 -30.73 15.75
N ASN A 155 12.98 -31.02 15.15
CA ASN A 155 14.15 -30.17 15.20
C ASN A 155 14.18 -29.23 13.99
N ILE A 156 14.43 -27.95 14.20
CA ILE A 156 14.48 -26.99 13.09
C ILE A 156 15.78 -27.17 12.31
N LYS A 157 15.68 -27.62 11.06
CA LYS A 157 16.82 -27.78 10.15
C LYS A 157 17.06 -26.52 9.33
N LYS A 158 15.97 -25.91 8.84
CA LYS A 158 16.02 -24.74 7.96
C LYS A 158 14.75 -23.90 8.07
N VAL A 159 14.90 -22.58 7.99
CA VAL A 159 13.78 -21.63 7.91
C VAL A 159 14.03 -20.65 6.78
N GLU A 160 13.05 -20.48 5.90
CA GLU A 160 13.14 -19.64 4.72
C GLU A 160 11.87 -18.78 4.58
N GLU A 161 12.05 -17.46 4.52
CA GLU A 161 10.95 -16.56 4.16
C GLU A 161 10.75 -16.62 2.64
N ILE A 162 9.60 -17.14 2.21
CA ILE A 162 9.21 -17.13 0.79
C ILE A 162 8.74 -15.72 0.41
N ASN A 163 7.87 -15.13 1.24
CA ASN A 163 7.35 -13.78 1.12
C ASN A 163 6.80 -13.31 2.50
N PRO A 164 6.36 -12.04 2.66
CA PRO A 164 5.91 -11.52 3.96
C PRO A 164 4.80 -12.32 4.66
N LYS A 165 4.02 -13.10 3.91
CA LYS A 165 2.88 -13.87 4.39
C LYS A 165 3.14 -15.37 4.44
N SER A 166 4.31 -15.84 4.05
CA SER A 166 4.60 -17.27 4.07
C SER A 166 6.04 -17.60 4.39
N ILE A 167 6.23 -18.47 5.38
CA ILE A 167 7.53 -18.99 5.79
C ILE A 167 7.53 -20.51 5.56
N LYS A 168 8.59 -21.00 4.91
CA LYS A 168 8.89 -22.42 4.79
C LYS A 168 9.82 -22.86 5.92
N VAL A 169 9.52 -23.99 6.55
CA VAL A 169 10.34 -24.60 7.59
C VAL A 169 10.60 -26.05 7.22
N THR A 170 11.87 -26.45 7.24
CA THR A 170 12.28 -27.85 7.18
C THR A 170 12.55 -28.32 8.60
N PHE A 171 11.83 -29.34 9.03
CA PHE A 171 12.10 -30.04 10.29
C PHE A 171 12.84 -31.34 10.00
N GLU A 172 13.79 -31.68 10.85
CA GLU A 172 14.31 -33.02 11.02
C GLU A 172 13.56 -33.64 12.20
N ILE A 173 12.83 -34.71 11.96
CA ILE A 173 11.93 -35.34 12.92
C ILE A 173 12.55 -36.63 13.41
N ASP A 174 12.83 -36.69 14.70
CA ASP A 174 13.27 -37.91 15.39
C ASP A 174 12.07 -38.58 16.07
N THR A 175 11.83 -39.84 15.74
CA THR A 175 10.75 -40.65 16.32
C THR A 175 11.31 -41.57 17.39
N TYR A 176 10.62 -41.62 18.53
CA TYR A 176 10.94 -42.44 19.68
C TYR A 176 9.77 -43.36 20.01
N ILE A 177 10.06 -44.65 20.18
CA ILE A 177 9.11 -45.67 20.66
C ILE A 177 9.74 -46.34 21.87
N ASP A 178 9.02 -46.37 22.99
CA ASP A 178 9.50 -46.92 24.26
C ASP A 178 10.86 -46.35 24.69
N GLN A 179 11.05 -45.05 24.46
CA GLN A 179 12.26 -44.27 24.75
C GLN A 179 13.47 -44.56 23.86
N GLU A 180 13.34 -45.45 22.87
CA GLU A 180 14.38 -45.73 21.89
C GLU A 180 14.11 -44.96 20.59
N GLN A 181 15.13 -44.30 20.04
CA GLN A 181 15.02 -43.63 18.75
C GLN A 181 14.93 -44.67 17.63
N THR A 182 13.84 -44.65 16.88
CA THR A 182 13.57 -45.65 15.84
C THR A 182 13.86 -45.13 14.45
N GLU A 183 13.49 -43.88 14.15
CA GLU A 183 13.55 -43.30 12.82
C GLU A 183 13.86 -41.80 12.87
N THR A 184 14.53 -41.31 11.82
CA THR A 184 14.79 -39.88 11.60
C THR A 184 14.50 -39.56 10.13
N PHE A 185 13.69 -38.53 9.87
CA PHE A 185 13.36 -38.09 8.50
C PHE A 185 13.08 -36.59 8.45
N ASP A 186 13.11 -36.01 7.25
CA ASP A 186 12.82 -34.59 7.03
C ASP A 186 11.37 -34.37 6.59
N GLU A 187 10.73 -33.35 7.13
CA GLU A 187 9.45 -32.85 6.65
C GLU A 187 9.49 -31.33 6.43
N ILE A 188 8.78 -30.87 5.39
CA ILE A 188 8.75 -29.47 5.01
C ILE A 188 7.33 -28.94 5.18
N TYR A 189 7.20 -27.84 5.90
CA TYR A 189 5.95 -27.17 6.18
C TYR A 189 5.99 -25.72 5.69
N THR A 190 4.86 -25.22 5.20
CA THR A 190 4.68 -23.80 4.87
C THR A 190 3.62 -23.19 5.78
N PHE A 191 4.02 -22.19 6.55
CA PHE A 191 3.18 -21.41 7.45
C PHE A 191 2.68 -20.17 6.72
N TYR A 192 1.36 -19.98 6.65
CA TYR A 192 0.74 -18.85 5.96
C TYR A 192 0.07 -17.90 6.95
N TYR A 193 0.30 -16.61 6.78
CA TYR A 193 -0.16 -15.54 7.65
C TYR A 193 -0.98 -14.51 6.88
N ASP A 194 -1.81 -13.75 7.59
CA ASP A 194 -2.43 -12.55 7.03
C ASP A 194 -1.56 -11.29 7.18
N ASN A 195 -2.13 -10.14 6.81
CA ASN A 195 -1.47 -8.83 6.93
C ASN A 195 -1.14 -8.45 8.39
N ALA A 196 -1.87 -9.00 9.36
CA ALA A 196 -1.68 -8.75 10.80
C ALA A 196 -0.74 -9.78 11.44
N LYS A 197 -0.05 -10.61 10.64
CA LYS A 197 0.82 -11.71 11.09
C LYS A 197 0.08 -12.78 11.89
N VAL A 198 -1.23 -12.90 11.74
CA VAL A 198 -2.02 -13.97 12.35
C VAL A 198 -1.93 -15.21 11.47
N LEU A 199 -1.62 -16.37 12.07
CA LEU A 199 -1.55 -17.64 11.37
C LEU A 199 -2.92 -17.97 10.76
N LYS A 200 -2.93 -18.35 9.48
CA LYS A 200 -4.14 -18.75 8.74
C LYS A 200 -4.18 -20.23 8.46
N LYS A 201 -3.07 -20.81 8.03
CA LYS A 201 -2.96 -22.23 7.69
C LYS A 201 -1.52 -22.70 7.72
N ILE A 202 -1.35 -24.00 7.87
CA ILE A 202 -0.07 -24.69 7.71
C ILE A 202 -0.30 -25.81 6.68
N THR A 203 0.57 -25.93 5.68
CA THR A 203 0.52 -27.06 4.74
C THR A 203 1.83 -27.82 4.77
N ARG A 204 1.77 -29.14 4.63
CA ARG A 204 2.93 -29.99 4.39
C ARG A 204 3.31 -29.94 2.91
N GLU A 205 4.59 -30.10 2.58
CA GLU A 205 5.05 -30.11 1.20
C GLU A 205 4.43 -31.29 0.42
N GLY A 206 3.91 -30.99 -0.78
CA GLY A 206 3.17 -31.96 -1.58
C GLY A 206 1.67 -32.03 -1.26
N GLU A 207 1.22 -31.39 -0.18
CA GLU A 207 -0.17 -31.41 0.26
C GLU A 207 -0.82 -30.02 0.15
N THR A 208 -2.14 -30.00 -0.03
CA THR A 208 -2.94 -28.76 -0.08
C THR A 208 -3.76 -28.54 1.20
N GLU A 209 -3.90 -29.58 2.02
CA GLU A 209 -4.71 -29.57 3.23
C GLU A 209 -4.06 -28.74 4.34
N ASN A 210 -4.91 -28.16 5.18
CA ASN A 210 -4.46 -27.45 6.37
C ASN A 210 -4.18 -28.47 7.48
N VAL A 211 -2.90 -28.60 7.85
CA VAL A 211 -2.44 -29.52 8.89
C VAL A 211 -3.18 -29.28 10.23
N LEU A 212 -3.51 -28.02 10.54
CA LEU A 212 -4.21 -27.65 11.79
C LEU A 212 -5.66 -28.17 11.88
N ASP A 213 -6.25 -28.60 10.78
CA ASP A 213 -7.60 -29.18 10.76
C ASP A 213 -7.56 -30.66 11.18
N ASN A 214 -6.43 -31.33 10.94
CA ASN A 214 -6.22 -32.74 11.23
C ASN A 214 -5.46 -32.97 12.55
N LEU A 215 -4.71 -31.98 13.06
CA LEU A 215 -4.04 -32.06 14.35
C LEU A 215 -5.00 -31.81 15.52
N MET A 216 -4.86 -32.60 16.57
CA MET A 216 -5.63 -32.46 17.81
C MET A 216 -4.74 -32.25 19.03
N GLY A 217 -5.31 -31.62 20.07
CA GLY A 217 -4.69 -31.49 21.38
C GLY A 217 -3.33 -30.79 21.35
N SER A 218 -2.35 -31.38 22.04
CA SER A 218 -1.01 -30.83 22.21
C SER A 218 -0.24 -30.68 20.89
N ALA A 219 -0.49 -31.55 19.90
CA ALA A 219 0.17 -31.45 18.60
C ALA A 219 -0.18 -30.13 17.90
N LYS A 220 -1.48 -29.81 17.85
CA LYS A 220 -1.98 -28.55 17.27
C LYS A 220 -1.39 -27.34 18.00
N GLN A 221 -1.41 -27.37 19.33
CA GLN A 221 -0.87 -26.30 20.16
C GLN A 221 0.63 -26.07 19.91
N SER A 222 1.44 -27.13 19.82
CA SER A 222 2.87 -27.01 19.53
C SER A 222 3.15 -26.29 18.20
N PHE A 223 2.40 -26.61 17.15
CA PHE A 223 2.53 -25.93 15.85
C PHE A 223 2.09 -24.47 15.91
N GLU A 224 0.99 -24.16 16.61
CA GLU A 224 0.50 -22.77 16.77
C GLU A 224 1.49 -21.92 17.57
N GLU A 225 2.01 -22.43 18.69
CA GLU A 225 3.03 -21.75 19.50
C GLU A 225 4.32 -21.52 18.71
N PHE A 226 4.76 -22.52 17.95
CA PHE A 226 5.90 -22.38 17.07
C PHE A 226 5.67 -21.32 15.98
N ALA A 227 4.48 -21.30 15.38
CA ALA A 227 4.12 -20.33 14.36
C ALA A 227 4.16 -18.88 14.85
N VAL A 228 3.85 -18.62 16.13
CA VAL A 228 3.99 -17.30 16.74
C VAL A 228 5.45 -16.87 16.82
N LYS A 229 6.38 -17.80 17.10
CA LYS A 229 7.82 -17.50 17.17
C LYS A 229 8.42 -17.15 15.81
N LEU A 230 7.83 -17.61 14.70
CA LEU A 230 8.28 -17.30 13.34
C LEU A 230 8.02 -15.83 12.91
N VAL A 231 7.17 -15.11 13.64
CA VAL A 231 6.73 -13.74 13.29
C VAL A 231 7.14 -12.67 14.30
N ASN A 232 7.76 -13.08 15.41
CA ASN A 232 8.16 -12.26 16.56
C ASN A 232 9.67 -12.00 16.64
#